data_AF-A0A1F7F5A0-F1
#
_entry.id   AF-A0A1F7F5A0-F1
#
_cell.length_a   1.000
_cell.length_b   1.000
_cell.length_c   1.000
_cell.angle_alpha   90.00
_cell.angle_beta   90.00
_cell.angle_gamma   90.00
#
_symmetry.space_group_name_H-M   'P 1'
#
loop_
_entity.id
_entity.type
_entity.pdbx_description
1 polymer ?
#
loop_
_entity_poly.entity_id
_entity_poly.type
_entity_poly.pdbx_seq_one_letter_code
_entity_poly.pdbx_strand_id
1 'polypeptide(L)'
;MAAKKVFQDMMRDFGEVRECVIDSQSKRVVVSLHLKGEAESWDITLGDYEIRTSDGKTYIRFNSIEASREWIRLVFERFLRMRSFEIPGEYASLIEKLV
;
A
#
# COMPACT_ATOMS: atom_id res chain seq x y z
N MET A 1 -2.28 3.84 -13.94
CA MET A 1 -0.89 3.57 -14.39
C MET A 1 0.17 4.02 -13.39
N ALA A 2 0.15 5.26 -12.87
CA ALA A 2 1.17 5.74 -11.90
C ALA A 2 1.20 4.96 -10.56
N ALA A 3 0.06 4.78 -9.88
CA ALA A 3 0.01 4.08 -8.59
C ALA A 3 0.49 2.62 -8.66
N LYS A 4 -0.02 1.86 -9.63
CA LYS A 4 0.46 0.50 -9.93
C LYS A 4 1.97 0.45 -10.15
N LYS A 5 2.54 1.42 -10.87
CA LYS A 5 3.98 1.49 -11.12
C LYS A 5 4.77 1.71 -9.82
N VAL A 6 4.34 2.65 -8.97
CA VAL A 6 4.98 2.89 -7.66
C VAL A 6 4.95 1.61 -6.80
N PHE A 7 3.79 0.97 -6.67
CA PHE A 7 3.69 -0.30 -5.95
C PHE A 7 4.55 -1.40 -6.59
N GLN A 8 4.63 -1.45 -7.92
CA GLN A 8 5.47 -2.42 -8.62
C GLN A 8 6.95 -2.19 -8.35
N ASP A 9 7.40 -0.94 -8.27
CA ASP A 9 8.79 -0.61 -7.95
C ASP A 9 9.13 -1.02 -6.52
N MET A 10 8.22 -0.79 -5.56
CA MET A 10 8.37 -1.24 -4.16
C MET A 10 8.35 -2.77 -4.00
N MET A 11 7.56 -3.48 -4.82
CA MET A 11 7.34 -4.93 -4.69
C MET A 11 8.23 -5.76 -5.61
N ARG A 12 9.11 -5.14 -6.41
CA ARG A 12 9.87 -5.79 -7.50
C ARG A 12 10.67 -7.03 -7.04
N ASP A 13 11.23 -6.99 -5.84
CA ASP A 13 12.01 -8.10 -5.31
C ASP A 13 11.14 -9.24 -4.81
N PHE A 14 9.90 -8.96 -4.43
CA PHE A 14 8.94 -9.92 -3.87
C PHE A 14 8.01 -10.53 -4.93
N GLY A 15 7.74 -9.83 -6.03
CA GLY A 15 6.83 -10.29 -7.07
C GLY A 15 6.31 -9.22 -8.03
N GLU A 16 5.13 -9.49 -8.60
CA GLU A 16 4.46 -8.65 -9.58
C GLU A 16 3.14 -8.10 -9.04
N VAL A 17 2.91 -6.80 -9.21
CA VAL A 17 1.63 -6.16 -8.93
C VAL A 17 0.73 -6.38 -10.13
N ARG A 18 -0.35 -7.13 -9.94
CA ARG A 18 -1.37 -7.36 -10.97
C ARG A 18 -2.27 -6.16 -11.10
N GLU A 19 -2.75 -5.67 -9.97
CA GLU A 19 -3.67 -4.55 -9.91
C GLU A 19 -3.39 -3.68 -8.69
N CYS A 20 -3.64 -2.38 -8.84
CA CYS A 20 -3.59 -1.41 -7.75
C CYS A 20 -4.65 -0.35 -8.02
N VAL A 21 -5.64 -0.30 -7.13
CA VAL A 21 -6.75 0.64 -7.17
C VAL A 21 -6.69 1.49 -5.91
N ILE A 22 -6.78 2.80 -6.09
CA ILE A 22 -6.88 3.76 -4.98
C ILE A 22 -8.27 4.35 -5.04
N ASP A 23 -8.99 4.22 -3.94
CA ASP A 23 -10.25 4.90 -3.69
C ASP A 23 -10.01 5.91 -2.56
N SER A 24 -9.75 7.17 -2.93
CA SER A 24 -9.52 8.24 -1.97
C SER A 24 -10.81 8.66 -1.24
N GLN A 25 -11.98 8.39 -1.81
CA GLN A 25 -13.27 8.71 -1.17
C GLN A 25 -13.50 7.80 0.04
N SER A 26 -13.24 6.50 -0.11
CA SER A 26 -13.32 5.53 1.00
C SER A 26 -12.01 5.35 1.77
N LYS A 27 -10.94 6.06 1.36
CA LYS A 27 -9.59 5.95 1.91
C LYS A 27 -9.06 4.52 1.92
N ARG A 28 -9.19 3.85 0.77
CA ARG A 28 -8.75 2.47 0.56
C ARG A 28 -7.77 2.36 -0.58
N VAL A 29 -6.81 1.45 -0.41
CA VAL A 29 -5.89 1.00 -1.46
C VAL A 29 -6.03 -0.51 -1.57
N VAL A 30 -6.49 -0.98 -2.73
CA VAL A 30 -6.64 -2.40 -3.04
C VAL A 30 -5.50 -2.80 -3.96
N VAL A 31 -4.77 -3.85 -3.58
CA VAL A 31 -3.62 -4.35 -4.32
C VAL A 31 -3.74 -5.84 -4.51
N SER A 32 -3.59 -6.29 -5.75
CA SER A 32 -3.49 -7.71 -6.10
C SER A 32 -2.07 -8.03 -6.57
N LEU A 33 -1.48 -9.09 -6.02
CA LEU A 33 -0.07 -9.42 -6.13
C LEU A 33 0.12 -10.88 -6.58
N HIS A 34 1.12 -11.14 -7.42
CA HIS A 34 1.70 -12.47 -7.60
C HIS A 34 3.08 -12.48 -6.98
N LEU A 35 3.23 -13.17 -5.85
CA LEU A 35 4.51 -13.25 -5.15
C LEU A 35 5.35 -14.43 -5.63
N LYS A 36 6.68 -14.28 -5.55
CA LYS A 36 7.63 -15.34 -5.88
C LYS A 36 7.48 -16.48 -4.86
N GLY A 37 7.35 -17.70 -5.36
CA GLY A 37 7.18 -18.90 -4.53
C GLY A 37 5.74 -19.22 -4.15
N GLU A 38 4.79 -18.35 -4.52
CA GLU A 38 3.36 -18.57 -4.26
C GLU A 38 2.64 -19.03 -5.53
N ALA A 39 1.72 -19.98 -5.38
CA ALA A 39 0.93 -20.50 -6.50
C ALA A 39 -0.27 -19.61 -6.85
N GLU A 40 -0.84 -18.95 -5.85
CA GLU A 40 -2.05 -18.14 -5.98
C GLU A 40 -1.75 -16.66 -5.80
N SER A 41 -2.55 -15.81 -6.45
CA SER A 41 -2.52 -14.36 -6.23
C SER A 41 -2.92 -14.03 -4.80
N TRP A 42 -2.39 -12.93 -4.29
CA TRP A 42 -2.73 -12.40 -2.99
C TRP A 42 -3.38 -11.02 -3.14
N ASP A 43 -4.54 -10.88 -2.51
CA ASP A 43 -5.23 -9.60 -2.41
C ASP A 43 -5.05 -8.99 -1.02
N ILE A 44 -4.76 -7.69 -1.01
CA ILE A 44 -4.58 -6.87 0.19
C ILE A 44 -5.38 -5.58 0.01
N THR A 45 -6.18 -5.23 1.02
CA THR A 45 -6.85 -3.95 1.12
C THR A 45 -6.27 -3.19 2.31
N LEU A 46 -5.64 -2.06 2.06
CA LEU A 46 -5.18 -1.13 3.09
C LEU A 46 -6.21 -0.02 3.24
N GLY A 47 -6.71 0.19 4.45
CA GLY A 47 -7.82 1.09 4.70
C GLY A 47 -7.54 2.14 5.75
N ASP A 48 -8.50 3.06 5.84
CA ASP A 48 -8.57 4.12 6.85
C ASP A 48 -7.28 4.93 6.94
N TYR A 49 -6.67 5.21 5.78
CA TYR A 49 -5.36 5.85 5.77
C TYR A 49 -5.43 7.33 6.10
N GLU A 50 -4.34 7.84 6.67
CA GLU A 50 -4.11 9.25 6.93
C GLU A 50 -2.85 9.71 6.23
N ILE A 51 -2.95 10.86 5.55
CA ILE A 51 -1.81 11.55 4.98
C ILE A 51 -1.51 12.77 5.83
N ARG A 52 -0.24 12.95 6.18
CA ARG A 52 0.25 14.12 6.89
C ARG A 52 1.49 14.65 6.20
N THR A 53 1.53 15.95 5.98
CA THR A 53 2.71 16.64 5.45
C THR A 53 3.30 17.50 6.56
N SER A 54 4.59 17.31 6.86
CA SER A 54 5.36 18.09 7.83
C SER A 54 6.77 18.29 7.31
N ASP A 55 7.33 19.49 7.48
CA ASP A 55 8.73 19.80 7.14
C ASP A 55 9.11 19.45 5.69
N GLY A 56 8.17 19.66 4.76
CA GLY A 56 8.36 19.33 3.33
C GLY A 56 8.33 17.84 3.00
N LYS A 57 8.04 16.96 3.98
CA LYS A 57 7.91 15.52 3.81
C LYS A 57 6.46 15.09 3.95
N THR A 58 6.04 14.11 3.17
CA THR A 58 4.69 13.54 3.22
C THR A 58 4.77 12.12 3.77
N TYR A 59 3.88 11.83 4.72
CA TYR A 59 3.78 10.53 5.36
C TYR A 59 2.39 9.96 5.17
N ILE A 60 2.32 8.64 5.02
CA ILE A 60 1.07 7.88 5.03
C ILE A 60 1.05 6.90 6.20
N ARG A 61 -0.09 6.81 6.86
CA ARG A 61 -0.37 5.80 7.90
C ARG A 61 -1.63 5.05 7.53
N PHE A 62 -1.56 3.72 7.53
CA PHE A 62 -2.73 2.86 7.33
C PHE A 62 -3.23 2.36 8.69
N ASN A 63 -4.53 2.49 8.95
CA ASN A 63 -5.12 2.11 10.24
C ASN A 63 -5.79 0.73 10.19
N SER A 64 -6.16 0.25 8.99
CA SER A 64 -6.74 -1.08 8.79
C SER A 64 -6.08 -1.83 7.63
N ILE A 65 -6.15 -3.16 7.71
CA ILE A 65 -5.73 -4.07 6.64
C ILE A 65 -6.70 -5.24 6.56
N GLU A 66 -7.03 -5.64 5.35
CA GLU A 66 -7.62 -6.94 5.03
C GLU A 66 -6.65 -7.64 4.08
N ALA A 67 -6.48 -8.95 4.26
CA ALA A 67 -5.60 -9.74 3.42
C ALA A 67 -6.21 -11.13 3.20
N SER A 68 -6.09 -11.63 1.98
CA SER A 68 -6.49 -12.98 1.58
C SER A 68 -5.78 -14.09 2.38
N ARG A 69 -4.56 -13.83 2.86
CA ARG A 69 -3.82 -14.73 3.77
C ARG A 69 -3.79 -14.14 5.18
N GLU A 70 -4.29 -14.91 6.15
CA GLU A 70 -4.40 -14.46 7.54
C GLU A 70 -3.07 -14.02 8.15
N TRP A 71 -1.99 -14.74 7.89
CA TRP A 71 -0.70 -14.43 8.52
C TRP A 71 -0.17 -13.04 8.13
N ILE A 72 -0.50 -12.52 6.94
CA ILE A 72 -0.12 -11.17 6.50
C ILE A 72 -0.85 -10.13 7.32
N ARG A 73 -2.17 -10.34 7.51
CA ARG A 73 -2.99 -9.49 8.38
C ARG A 73 -2.37 -9.45 9.78
N LEU A 74 -1.98 -10.60 10.33
CA LEU A 74 -1.33 -10.68 11.65
C LEU A 74 0.04 -9.97 11.70
N VAL A 75 0.87 -10.11 10.67
CA VAL A 75 2.16 -9.41 10.57
C VAL A 75 1.96 -7.90 10.53
N PHE A 76 1.04 -7.42 9.71
CA PHE A 76 0.72 -6.01 9.63
C PHE A 76 0.19 -5.47 10.96
N GLU A 77 -0.78 -6.16 11.57
CA GLU A 77 -1.35 -5.77 12.87
C GLU A 77 -0.29 -5.72 13.98
N ARG A 78 0.65 -6.67 13.97
CA ARG A 78 1.71 -6.76 14.98
C ARG A 78 2.80 -5.72 14.79
N PHE A 79 3.23 -5.46 13.55
CA PHE A 79 4.48 -4.73 13.29
C PHE A 79 4.29 -3.39 12.58
N LEU A 80 3.22 -3.22 11.80
CA LEU A 80 3.04 -2.08 10.89
C LEU A 80 1.86 -1.19 11.26
N ARG A 81 0.91 -1.70 12.05
CA ARG A 81 -0.24 -0.92 12.54
C ARG A 81 0.25 0.32 13.27
N MET A 82 -0.33 1.47 12.92
CA MET A 82 0.00 2.82 13.40
C MET A 82 1.39 3.35 13.03
N ARG A 83 2.19 2.65 12.22
CA ARG A 83 3.43 3.22 11.69
C ARG A 83 3.11 4.17 10.54
N SER A 84 3.82 5.29 10.53
CA SER A 84 3.84 6.21 9.40
C SER A 84 5.00 5.87 8.48
N PHE A 85 4.74 5.80 7.19
CA PHE A 85 5.72 5.59 6.14
C PHE A 85 5.93 6.90 5.40
N GLU A 86 7.18 7.35 5.28
CA GLU A 86 7.51 8.47 4.40
C GLU A 86 7.19 8.04 2.96
N ILE A 87 6.47 8.88 2.22
CA ILE A 87 6.31 8.74 0.78
C ILE A 87 7.46 9.53 0.15
N PRO A 88 8.46 8.85 -0.47
CA PRO A 88 9.51 9.54 -1.20
C PRO A 88 8.93 10.54 -2.21
N GLY A 89 9.57 11.71 -2.33
CA GLY A 89 9.10 12.78 -3.24
C GLY A 89 9.02 12.37 -4.70
N GLU A 90 9.78 11.35 -5.13
CA GLU A 90 9.68 10.73 -6.46
C GLU A 90 8.29 10.13 -6.76
N TYR A 91 7.48 9.87 -5.72
CA TYR A 91 6.11 9.39 -5.84
C TYR A 91 5.06 10.49 -5.64
N ALA A 92 5.38 11.75 -5.95
CA ALA A 92 4.43 12.88 -5.85
C ALA A 92 3.08 12.59 -6.55
N SER A 93 3.11 11.96 -7.72
CA SER A 93 1.88 11.57 -8.45
C SER A 93 1.00 10.54 -7.72
N LEU A 94 1.55 9.79 -6.77
CA LEU A 94 0.78 8.91 -5.88
C LEU A 94 0.06 9.72 -4.81
N ILE A 95 0.70 10.77 -4.28
CA ILE A 95 0.11 11.65 -3.26
C ILE A 95 -1.16 12.31 -3.82
N GLU A 96 -1.10 12.85 -5.05
CA GLU A 96 -2.26 13.46 -5.73
C GLU A 96 -3.47 12.51 -5.84
N LYS A 97 -3.23 11.20 -5.90
CA LYS A 97 -4.31 10.19 -6.02
C LYS A 97 -4.88 9.76 -4.68
N LEU A 98 -4.17 10.03 -3.59
CA LEU A 98 -4.57 9.64 -2.25
C LEU A 98 -5.28 10.78 -1.49
N VAL A 99 -5.20 12.02 -1.99
CA VAL A 99 -5.87 13.20 -1.43
C VAL A 99 -7.23 13.43 -2.09
#